data_AF-A0A0V0IUP5-F1
#
_entry.id   AF-A0A0V0IUP5-F1
#
_cell.length_a   1.000
_cell.length_b   1.000
_cell.length_c   1.000
_cell.angle_alpha   90.00
_cell.angle_beta   90.00
_cell.angle_gamma   90.00
#
_symmetry.space_group_name_H-M   'P 1'
#
loop_
_entity.id
_entity.type
_entity.pdbx_description
1 polymer ?
#
loop_
_entity_poly.entity_id
_entity_poly.type
_entity_poly.pdbx_seq_one_letter_code
_entity_poly.pdbx_strand_id
1 'polypeptide(L)'
;MKQENFILSMFIPGPESPGDAIDVSLQPLIEELNELWESGVETFDASTRKNFTLHASLLWAINDFPEYTNLFGWSTKGKLACLCCNKKTHYTRVKNDQKQCYMGYRRYLPLNHKWRNDKASFDNTIEHRLPPEMLSGDDILDQIVDLDGLPLRKDPQKKIKISHKKRGDNCNKKIIFFDLPYSKTLLL
;
A
#
# COMPACT_ATOMS: atom_id res chain seq x y z
N MET A 1 -16.74 8.86 -13.86
CA MET A 1 -16.95 7.44 -14.21
C MET A 1 -18.32 7.03 -13.70
N LYS A 2 -19.14 6.30 -14.47
CA LYS A 2 -20.48 5.90 -14.00
C LYS A 2 -20.38 4.67 -13.09
N GLN A 3 -21.32 4.51 -12.16
CA GLN A 3 -21.26 3.44 -11.15
C GLN A 3 -21.30 2.05 -11.79
N GLU A 4 -22.06 1.89 -12.87
CA GLU A 4 -22.17 0.66 -13.65
C GLU A 4 -20.86 0.20 -14.31
N ASN A 5 -19.84 1.07 -14.36
CA ASN A 5 -18.53 0.74 -14.92
C ASN A 5 -17.52 0.28 -13.83
N PHE A 6 -17.93 0.21 -12.57
CA PHE A 6 -17.08 -0.30 -11.50
C PHE A 6 -17.29 -1.80 -11.34
N ILE A 7 -16.21 -2.55 -11.53
CA ILE A 7 -16.17 -3.98 -11.25
C ILE A 7 -15.37 -4.17 -9.96
N LEU A 8 -16.00 -4.82 -8.98
CA LEU A 8 -15.33 -5.21 -7.74
C LEU A 8 -14.91 -6.68 -7.84
N SER A 9 -13.61 -6.91 -7.88
CA SER A 9 -13.03 -8.25 -7.78
C SER A 9 -12.51 -8.48 -6.37
N MET A 10 -12.77 -9.67 -5.81
CA MET A 10 -12.38 -10.03 -4.45
C MET A 10 -11.37 -11.18 -4.47
N PHE A 11 -10.27 -11.02 -3.74
CA PHE A 11 -9.31 -12.08 -3.48
C PHE A 11 -9.45 -12.55 -2.02
N ILE A 12 -9.75 -13.83 -1.82
CA ILE A 12 -9.92 -14.41 -0.49
C ILE A 12 -8.75 -15.36 -0.22
N PRO A 13 -7.82 -15.01 0.67
CA PRO A 13 -6.70 -15.89 0.98
C PRO A 13 -7.19 -17.15 1.73
N GLY A 14 -6.81 -18.32 1.22
CA GLY A 14 -7.00 -19.59 1.92
C GLY A 14 -5.91 -19.87 2.96
N PRO A 15 -6.00 -20.98 3.72
CA PRO A 15 -4.98 -21.38 4.70
C PRO A 15 -3.57 -21.51 4.11
N GLU A 16 -3.48 -21.89 2.84
CA GLU A 16 -2.23 -22.02 2.10
C GLU A 16 -1.83 -20.77 1.32
N SER A 17 -2.36 -19.59 1.69
CA SER A 17 -2.08 -18.32 1.05
C SER A 17 -0.57 -18.12 0.79
N PRO A 18 -0.21 -17.58 -0.39
CA PRO A 18 1.19 -17.35 -0.75
C PRO A 18 1.86 -16.26 0.11
N GLY A 19 1.10 -15.47 0.87
CA GLY A 19 1.62 -14.35 1.67
C GLY A 19 2.31 -13.34 0.77
N ASP A 20 3.56 -12.98 1.07
CA ASP A 20 4.35 -12.05 0.25
C ASP A 20 4.55 -12.50 -1.21
N ALA A 21 4.40 -13.80 -1.50
CA ALA A 21 4.50 -14.34 -2.86
C ALA A 21 3.18 -14.24 -3.67
N ILE A 22 2.17 -13.52 -3.15
CA ILE A 22 0.90 -13.27 -3.83
C ILE A 22 1.08 -12.65 -5.23
N ASP A 23 2.16 -11.90 -5.43
CA ASP A 23 2.51 -11.28 -6.71
C ASP A 23 2.61 -12.31 -7.84
N VAL A 24 3.04 -13.54 -7.56
CA VAL A 24 3.08 -14.62 -8.56
C VAL A 24 1.66 -14.97 -9.04
N SER A 25 0.68 -14.91 -8.15
CA SER A 25 -0.74 -15.12 -8.49
C SER A 25 -1.38 -13.90 -9.13
N LEU A 26 -0.86 -12.69 -8.86
CA LEU A 26 -1.35 -11.44 -9.46
C LEU A 26 -0.74 -11.15 -10.82
N GLN A 27 0.36 -11.79 -11.19
CA GLN A 27 1.04 -11.53 -12.47
C GLN A 27 0.11 -11.63 -13.70
N PRO A 28 -0.74 -12.68 -13.85
CA PRO A 28 -1.69 -12.74 -14.98
C PRO A 28 -2.68 -11.56 -14.97
N LEU A 29 -3.13 -11.13 -13.78
CA LEU A 29 -4.01 -9.97 -13.65
C LEU A 29 -3.31 -8.68 -14.12
N ILE A 30 -2.03 -8.51 -13.79
CA ILE A 30 -1.25 -7.34 -14.22
C ILE A 30 -1.07 -7.35 -15.74
N GLU A 31 -0.79 -8.51 -16.33
CA GLU A 31 -0.69 -8.69 -17.78
C GLU A 31 -2.01 -8.33 -18.48
N GLU A 32 -3.15 -8.84 -18.00
CA GLU A 32 -4.49 -8.51 -18.53
C GLU A 32 -4.85 -7.02 -18.35
N LEU A 33 -4.52 -6.43 -17.20
CA LEU A 33 -4.75 -5.00 -16.95
C LEU A 33 -3.90 -4.11 -17.88
N ASN A 34 -2.68 -4.52 -18.19
CA ASN A 34 -1.83 -3.84 -19.16
C ASN A 34 -2.42 -3.94 -20.57
N GLU A 35 -2.89 -5.13 -21.00
CA GLU A 35 -3.57 -5.29 -22.28
C GLU A 35 -4.84 -4.43 -22.36
N LEU A 36 -5.68 -4.45 -21.33
CA LEU A 36 -6.89 -3.63 -21.23
C LEU A 36 -6.58 -2.13 -21.25
N TRP A 37 -5.45 -1.69 -20.72
CA TRP A 37 -5.07 -0.29 -20.73
C TRP A 37 -4.49 0.15 -22.08
N GLU A 38 -3.53 -0.60 -22.61
CA GLU A 38 -2.73 -0.19 -23.78
C GLU A 38 -3.49 -0.38 -25.10
N SER A 39 -3.99 -1.59 -25.36
CA SER A 39 -4.67 -1.96 -26.61
C SER A 39 -6.18 -2.07 -26.46
N GLY A 40 -6.65 -2.36 -25.25
CA GLY A 40 -8.04 -2.77 -25.00
C GLY A 40 -8.34 -4.14 -25.60
N VAL A 41 -9.52 -4.67 -25.28
CA VAL A 41 -9.98 -5.99 -25.73
C VAL A 41 -11.32 -5.88 -26.43
N GLU A 42 -11.50 -6.56 -27.56
CA GLU A 42 -12.79 -6.58 -28.27
C GLU A 42 -13.85 -7.28 -27.41
N THR A 43 -14.91 -6.56 -27.06
CA THR A 43 -15.98 -7.02 -26.19
C THR A 43 -17.34 -6.78 -26.83
N PHE A 44 -18.24 -7.74 -26.73
CA PHE A 44 -19.60 -7.61 -27.24
C PHE A 44 -20.50 -6.89 -26.23
N ASP A 45 -21.09 -5.77 -26.62
CA ASP A 45 -22.14 -5.10 -25.84
C ASP A 45 -23.51 -5.70 -26.16
N ALA A 46 -24.10 -6.36 -25.17
CA ALA A 46 -25.43 -6.96 -25.27
C ALA A 46 -26.56 -5.93 -25.48
N SER A 47 -26.39 -4.68 -25.03
CA SER A 47 -27.39 -3.62 -25.16
C SER A 47 -27.48 -3.11 -26.59
N THR A 48 -26.34 -2.73 -27.18
CA THR A 48 -26.28 -2.22 -28.56
C THR A 48 -26.13 -3.32 -29.61
N ARG A 49 -25.86 -4.57 -29.20
CA ARG A 49 -25.56 -5.74 -30.03
C ARG A 49 -24.40 -5.49 -30.99
N LYS A 50 -23.37 -4.80 -30.52
CA LYS A 50 -22.16 -4.46 -31.30
C LYS A 50 -20.92 -4.75 -30.48
N ASN A 51 -19.83 -5.06 -31.18
CA ASN A 51 -18.52 -5.10 -30.57
C ASN A 51 -18.01 -3.68 -30.34
N PHE A 52 -17.28 -3.50 -29.25
CA PHE A 52 -16.52 -2.29 -28.95
C PHE A 52 -15.18 -2.69 -28.31
N THR A 53 -14.21 -1.79 -28.36
CA THR A 53 -12.94 -1.98 -27.65
C THR A 53 -13.11 -1.56 -26.20
N LEU A 54 -13.05 -2.54 -25.29
CA LEU A 54 -13.11 -2.30 -23.85
C LEU A 54 -11.72 -1.92 -23.34
N HIS A 55 -11.63 -0.77 -22.69
CA HIS A 55 -10.48 -0.40 -21.86
C HIS A 55 -10.86 -0.45 -20.39
N ALA A 56 -9.92 -0.86 -19.55
CA ALA A 56 -10.07 -0.87 -18.10
C ALA A 56 -8.79 -0.41 -17.41
N SER A 57 -8.94 0.04 -16.17
CA SER A 57 -7.82 0.36 -15.29
C SER A 57 -8.16 -0.02 -13.86
N LEU A 58 -7.13 -0.41 -13.10
CA LEU A 58 -7.23 -0.59 -11.66
C LEU A 58 -7.22 0.79 -10.99
N LEU A 59 -8.26 1.10 -10.20
CA LEU A 59 -8.36 2.38 -9.49
C LEU A 59 -7.74 2.32 -8.10
N TRP A 60 -8.14 1.36 -7.27
CA TRP A 60 -7.61 1.16 -5.92
C TRP A 60 -7.81 -0.28 -5.47
N ALA A 61 -6.94 -0.74 -4.55
CA ALA A 61 -7.15 -1.98 -3.82
C ALA A 61 -7.81 -1.67 -2.47
N ILE A 62 -8.79 -2.47 -2.07
CA ILE A 62 -9.40 -2.41 -0.73
C ILE A 62 -8.90 -3.62 0.04
N ASN A 63 -8.11 -3.39 1.07
CA ASN A 63 -7.52 -4.46 1.86
C ASN A 63 -7.48 -4.07 3.34
N ASP A 64 -7.43 -5.08 4.20
CA ASP A 64 -7.26 -4.86 5.64
C ASP A 64 -5.81 -4.52 5.97
N PHE A 65 -5.55 -4.17 7.24
CA PHE A 65 -4.22 -3.75 7.66
C PHE A 65 -3.14 -4.84 7.46
N PRO A 66 -3.34 -6.10 7.86
CA PRO A 66 -2.38 -7.18 7.61
C PRO A 66 -2.01 -7.37 6.15
N GLU A 67 -3.00 -7.34 5.25
CA GLU A 67 -2.81 -7.62 3.83
C GLU A 67 -1.97 -6.55 3.11
N TYR A 68 -1.80 -5.36 3.70
CA TYR A 68 -0.83 -4.38 3.18
C TYR A 68 0.58 -4.94 3.10
N THR A 69 0.94 -5.85 4.01
CA THR A 69 2.26 -6.48 4.02
C THR A 69 2.44 -7.33 2.77
N ASN A 70 1.41 -8.12 2.44
CA ASN A 70 1.44 -9.05 1.32
C ASN A 70 1.33 -8.31 -0.01
N LEU A 71 0.44 -7.32 -0.16
CA LEU A 71 0.21 -6.63 -1.43
C LEU A 71 1.25 -5.54 -1.72
N PHE A 72 1.57 -4.71 -0.73
CA PHE A 72 2.45 -3.54 -0.92
C PHE A 72 3.85 -3.76 -0.37
N GLY A 73 4.16 -4.96 0.13
CA GLY A 73 5.49 -5.25 0.69
C GLY A 73 5.85 -4.44 1.93
N TRP A 74 4.92 -3.63 2.47
CA TRP A 74 5.19 -2.75 3.59
C TRP A 74 4.98 -3.49 4.91
N SER A 75 6.03 -3.60 5.71
CA SER A 75 5.91 -4.23 7.02
C SER A 75 4.95 -3.45 7.91
N THR A 76 3.85 -4.10 8.27
CA THR A 76 2.90 -3.63 9.29
C THR A 76 3.41 -3.78 10.72
N LYS A 77 4.66 -4.25 10.88
CA LYS A 77 5.31 -4.47 12.18
C LYS A 77 6.40 -3.43 12.43
N GLY A 78 6.68 -3.22 13.71
CA GLY A 78 7.79 -2.38 14.15
C GLY A 78 7.44 -0.90 14.23
N LYS A 79 8.41 -0.04 13.94
CA LYS A 79 8.33 1.40 14.24
C LYS A 79 7.62 2.22 13.16
N LEU A 80 7.70 1.77 11.91
CA LEU A 80 7.22 2.48 10.73
C LEU A 80 6.03 1.76 10.08
N ALA A 81 5.12 1.19 10.88
CA ALA A 81 4.03 0.39 10.34
C ALA A 81 2.99 1.18 9.52
N CYS A 82 2.89 2.49 9.70
CA CYS A 82 1.93 3.32 8.99
C CYS A 82 2.48 3.71 7.61
N LEU A 83 1.85 3.22 6.53
CA LEU A 83 2.22 3.55 5.16
C LEU A 83 2.03 5.05 4.86
N CYS A 84 0.90 5.64 5.28
CA CYS A 84 0.61 7.05 5.06
C CYS A 84 1.61 7.99 5.75
N CYS A 85 2.10 7.61 6.93
CA CYS A 85 3.14 8.38 7.63
C CYS A 85 4.55 8.03 7.12
N ASN A 86 4.74 6.84 6.55
CA ASN A 86 6.01 6.28 6.10
C ASN A 86 7.14 6.51 7.15
N LYS A 87 8.29 7.05 6.74
CA LYS A 87 9.42 7.42 7.62
C LYS A 87 9.06 8.45 8.69
N LYS A 88 7.99 9.24 8.51
CA LYS A 88 7.48 10.24 9.47
C LYS A 88 6.47 9.63 10.49
N THR A 89 6.38 8.30 10.57
CA THR A 89 5.57 7.59 11.59
C THR A 89 6.02 7.97 12.99
N HIS A 90 5.07 8.46 13.78
CA HIS A 90 5.32 8.76 15.18
C HIS A 90 4.95 7.57 16.04
N TYR A 91 5.93 7.01 16.74
CA TYR A 91 5.76 5.87 17.62
C TYR A 91 6.40 6.14 18.97
N THR A 92 5.88 5.48 19.99
CA THR A 92 6.51 5.37 21.30
C THR A 92 6.54 3.92 21.72
N ARG A 93 7.58 3.51 22.46
CA ARG A 93 7.66 2.16 23.02
C ARG A 93 7.23 2.23 24.48
N VAL A 94 6.18 1.52 24.83
CA VAL A 94 5.74 1.41 26.23
C VAL A 94 6.82 0.67 27.01
N LYS A 95 7.35 1.28 28.08
CA LYS A 95 8.53 0.78 28.80
C LYS A 95 8.35 -0.65 29.32
N ASN A 96 7.18 -0.94 29.90
CA ASN A 96 6.93 -2.20 30.60
C ASN A 96 6.58 -3.34 29.63
N ASP A 97 5.65 -3.09 28.70
CA ASP A 97 5.15 -4.12 27.79
C ASP A 97 6.01 -4.28 26.51
N GLN A 98 6.96 -3.36 26.30
CA GLN A 98 7.79 -3.27 25.09
C GLN A 98 7.03 -3.15 23.76
N LYS A 99 5.70 -2.97 23.80
CA LYS A 99 4.85 -2.77 22.64
C LYS A 99 5.09 -1.41 22.00
N GLN A 100 4.94 -1.36 20.68
CA GLN A 100 4.92 -0.10 19.94
C GLN A 100 3.51 0.48 19.98
N CYS A 101 3.41 1.74 20.37
CA CYS A 101 2.19 2.53 20.29
C CYS A 101 2.39 3.63 19.25
N TYR A 102 1.50 3.69 18.27
CA TYR A 102 1.53 4.73 17.24
C TYR A 102 0.75 5.94 17.75
N MET A 103 1.45 7.07 17.86
CA MET A 103 0.94 8.30 18.45
C MET A 103 0.92 9.41 17.38
N GLY A 104 0.66 10.66 17.79
CA GLY A 104 0.79 11.80 16.89
C GLY A 104 -0.34 11.90 15.86
N TYR A 105 -1.48 11.24 16.11
CA TYR A 105 -2.71 11.42 15.34
C TYR A 105 -3.26 12.85 15.44
N ARG A 106 -2.91 13.58 16.53
CA ARG A 106 -3.26 14.99 16.70
C ARG A 106 -2.73 15.90 15.57
N ARG A 107 -1.69 15.46 14.84
CA ARG A 107 -1.15 16.15 13.65
C ARG A 107 -2.15 16.25 12.50
N TYR A 108 -3.19 15.42 12.45
CA TYR A 108 -4.21 15.46 11.40
C TYR A 108 -5.40 16.38 11.74
N LEU A 109 -5.47 16.91 12.97
CA LEU A 109 -6.52 17.84 13.37
C LEU A 109 -6.24 19.25 12.81
N PRO A 110 -7.23 20.15 12.68
CA PRO A 110 -6.97 21.56 12.36
C PRO A 110 -5.97 22.19 13.34
N LEU A 111 -5.14 23.15 12.89
CA LEU A 111 -4.09 23.76 13.72
C LEU A 111 -4.63 24.43 15.00
N ASN A 112 -5.83 25.00 14.94
CA ASN A 112 -6.51 25.62 16.06
C ASN A 112 -7.34 24.65 16.92
N HIS A 113 -7.27 23.34 16.67
CA HIS A 113 -8.08 22.36 17.37
C HIS A 113 -7.63 22.21 18.83
N LYS A 114 -8.57 22.28 19.80
CA LYS A 114 -8.29 22.25 21.24
C LYS A 114 -7.41 21.08 21.71
N TRP A 115 -7.61 19.88 21.15
CA TRP A 115 -6.83 18.70 21.50
C TRP A 115 -5.35 18.79 21.13
N ARG A 116 -4.96 19.65 20.17
CA ARG A 116 -3.54 19.91 19.89
C ARG A 116 -2.84 20.57 21.08
N ASN A 117 -3.57 21.33 21.90
CA ASN A 117 -3.03 22.02 23.08
C ASN A 117 -3.28 21.26 24.39
N ASP A 118 -4.16 20.26 24.38
CA ASP A 118 -4.45 19.44 25.55
C ASP A 118 -3.28 18.48 25.83
N LYS A 119 -2.42 18.87 26.77
CA LYS A 119 -1.30 18.03 27.23
C LYS A 119 -1.80 16.91 28.15
N ALA A 120 -2.74 17.25 29.03
CA ALA A 120 -3.11 16.44 30.19
C ALA A 120 -3.86 15.17 29.78
N SER A 121 -4.72 15.24 28.76
CA SER A 121 -5.47 14.08 28.27
C SER A 121 -4.67 13.20 27.30
N PHE A 122 -3.45 13.61 26.91
CA PHE A 122 -2.68 12.98 25.84
C PHE A 122 -1.24 12.65 26.31
N ASP A 123 -0.24 12.88 25.47
CA ASP A 123 1.16 12.50 25.66
C ASP A 123 2.00 13.62 26.31
N ASN A 124 1.37 14.53 27.07
CA ASN A 124 2.00 15.70 27.71
C ASN A 124 2.69 16.69 26.75
N THR A 125 2.41 16.60 25.45
CA THR A 125 2.98 17.49 24.42
C THR A 125 1.92 18.40 23.82
N ILE A 126 2.33 19.59 23.35
CA ILE A 126 1.51 20.39 22.42
C ILE A 126 1.90 20.00 21.00
N GLU A 127 0.92 19.79 20.14
CA GLU A 127 1.13 19.34 18.77
C GLU A 127 1.00 20.50 17.76
N HIS A 128 2.16 21.07 17.40
CA HIS A 128 2.26 22.12 16.38
C HIS A 128 2.55 21.60 14.97
N ARG A 129 2.90 20.32 14.81
CA ARG A 129 3.32 19.78 13.51
C ARG A 129 2.13 19.65 12.57
N LEU A 130 2.40 19.81 11.29
CA LEU A 130 1.48 19.47 10.21
C LEU A 130 1.42 17.94 10.04
N PRO A 131 0.35 17.42 9.41
CA PRO A 131 0.32 16.01 9.02
C PRO A 131 1.50 15.71 8.10
N PRO A 132 2.07 14.50 8.14
CA PRO A 132 3.05 14.06 7.15
C PRO A 132 2.51 14.27 5.73
N GLU A 133 3.33 14.83 4.86
CA GLU A 133 3.04 14.83 3.42
C GLU A 133 2.95 13.39 2.93
N MET A 134 1.91 13.11 2.15
CA MET A 134 1.80 11.85 1.44
C MET A 134 2.89 11.79 0.37
N LEU A 135 3.51 10.63 0.23
CA LEU A 135 4.47 10.39 -0.84
C LEU A 135 3.76 10.31 -2.18
N SER A 136 4.39 10.82 -3.22
CA SER A 136 3.95 10.60 -4.59
C SER A 136 4.26 9.16 -5.03
N GLY A 137 3.64 8.71 -6.13
CA GLY A 137 3.99 7.42 -6.73
C GLY A 137 5.47 7.34 -7.13
N ASP A 138 6.06 8.45 -7.58
CA ASP A 138 7.49 8.50 -7.90
C ASP A 138 8.37 8.36 -6.65
N ASP A 139 8.03 9.04 -5.54
CA ASP A 139 8.77 8.89 -4.27
C ASP A 139 8.74 7.45 -3.76
N ILE A 140 7.59 6.77 -3.92
CA ILE A 140 7.44 5.38 -3.51
C ILE A 140 8.23 4.46 -4.45
N LEU A 141 8.21 4.71 -5.77
CA LEU A 141 8.98 3.93 -6.72
C LEU A 141 10.49 4.03 -6.45
N ASP A 142 10.99 5.25 -6.22
CA ASP A 142 12.39 5.48 -5.86
C ASP A 142 12.76 4.78 -4.54
N GLN A 143 11.80 4.67 -3.61
CA GLN A 143 11.99 3.96 -2.35
C GLN A 143 12.09 2.43 -2.51
N ILE A 144 11.54 1.85 -3.58
CA ILE A 144 11.46 0.38 -3.77
C ILE A 144 12.27 -0.13 -4.97
N VAL A 145 12.88 0.75 -5.77
CA VAL A 145 13.58 0.38 -7.01
C VAL A 145 14.70 -0.64 -6.78
N ASP A 146 15.41 -0.56 -5.66
CA ASP A 146 16.49 -1.50 -5.33
C ASP A 146 15.99 -2.86 -4.80
N LEU A 147 14.68 -3.02 -4.66
CA LEU A 147 14.02 -4.29 -4.35
C LEU A 147 13.53 -5.02 -5.61
N ASP A 148 13.73 -4.44 -6.80
CA ASP A 148 13.32 -5.07 -8.06
C ASP A 148 14.13 -6.35 -8.34
N GLY A 149 13.47 -7.34 -8.94
CA GLY A 149 14.05 -8.64 -9.25
C GLY A 149 14.37 -9.53 -8.04
N LEU A 150 14.05 -9.12 -6.81
CA LEU A 150 14.24 -9.98 -5.64
C LEU A 150 13.23 -11.14 -5.66
N PRO A 151 13.68 -12.40 -5.56
CA PRO A 151 12.79 -13.55 -5.59
C PRO A 151 11.84 -13.57 -4.39
N LEU A 152 10.54 -13.59 -4.69
CA LEU A 152 9.49 -13.77 -3.70
C LEU A 152 9.33 -15.25 -3.38
N ARG A 153 9.54 -15.62 -2.11
CA ARG A 153 9.48 -17.03 -1.66
C ARG A 153 8.72 -17.15 -0.35
N LYS A 154 7.82 -18.15 -0.29
CA LYS A 154 7.08 -18.52 0.93
C LYS A 154 8.01 -19.17 1.98
N ASP A 155 9.03 -19.92 1.53
CA ASP A 155 9.99 -20.61 2.40
C ASP A 155 10.90 -19.60 3.16
N PRO A 156 10.79 -19.51 4.50
CA PRO A 156 11.56 -18.56 5.31
C PRO A 156 13.08 -18.76 5.23
N GLN A 157 13.57 -19.97 4.94
CA GLN A 157 15.00 -20.25 4.85
C GLN A 157 15.60 -19.75 3.53
N LYS A 158 14.78 -19.70 2.46
CA LYS A 158 15.18 -19.26 1.13
C LYS A 158 14.84 -17.80 0.85
N LYS A 159 14.09 -17.15 1.75
CA LYS A 159 13.68 -15.76 1.62
C LYS A 159 14.86 -14.82 1.92
N ILE A 160 15.05 -13.83 1.07
CA ILE A 160 16.06 -12.78 1.28
C ILE A 160 15.63 -11.92 2.47
N LYS A 161 16.53 -11.75 3.44
CA LYS A 161 16.30 -10.91 4.61
C LYS A 161 16.67 -9.47 4.30
N ILE A 162 15.68 -8.58 4.34
CA ILE A 162 15.88 -7.15 4.14
C ILE A 162 16.15 -6.47 5.48
N SER A 163 17.23 -5.67 5.52
CA SER A 163 17.59 -4.91 6.71
C SER A 163 16.92 -3.54 6.71
N HIS A 164 15.79 -3.44 7.42
CA HIS A 164 15.08 -2.17 7.64
C HIS A 164 15.95 -1.10 8.31
N LYS A 165 16.94 -1.50 9.13
CA LYS A 165 17.89 -0.57 9.75
C LYS A 165 18.79 0.09 8.70
N LYS A 166 19.20 -0.65 7.67
CA LYS A 166 20.06 -0.14 6.59
C LYS A 166 19.27 0.73 5.61
N ARG A 167 18.06 0.31 5.25
CA ARG A 167 17.17 1.07 4.34
C ARG A 167 16.58 2.33 4.96
N GLY A 168 16.25 2.26 6.25
CA GLY A 168 15.52 3.32 6.94
C GLY A 168 14.02 3.33 6.63
N ASP A 169 13.47 2.26 6.07
CA ASP A 169 12.04 2.07 5.80
C ASP A 169 11.57 0.63 6.06
N ASN A 170 10.26 0.44 5.90
CA ASN A 170 9.57 -0.82 6.15
C ASN A 170 9.28 -1.65 4.88
N CYS A 171 9.84 -1.30 3.72
CA CYS A 171 9.63 -2.05 2.47
C CYS A 171 10.38 -3.39 2.47
N ASN A 172 9.70 -4.44 2.00
CA ASN A 172 10.24 -5.81 1.89
C ASN A 172 10.24 -6.37 0.45
N LYS A 173 9.60 -5.69 -0.49
CA LYS A 173 9.60 -6.05 -1.90
C LYS A 173 9.19 -4.85 -2.75
N LYS A 174 9.43 -4.96 -4.05
CA LYS A 174 8.75 -4.12 -5.04
C LYS A 174 7.25 -4.44 -5.02
N ILE A 175 6.44 -3.41 -5.20
CA ILE A 175 4.98 -3.51 -5.26
C ILE A 175 4.62 -3.85 -6.71
N ILE A 176 3.98 -5.00 -6.95
CA ILE A 176 3.69 -5.49 -8.31
C ILE A 176 2.82 -4.51 -9.11
N PHE A 177 1.94 -3.75 -8.47
CA PHE A 177 1.09 -2.77 -9.15
C PHE A 177 1.89 -1.65 -9.84
N PHE A 178 3.16 -1.43 -9.50
CA PHE A 178 4.02 -0.47 -10.23
C PHE A 178 4.41 -0.93 -11.63
N ASP A 179 4.14 -2.18 -11.99
CA ASP A 179 4.29 -2.67 -13.37
C ASP A 179 3.13 -2.22 -14.28
N LEU A 180 2.10 -1.57 -13.72
CA LEU A 180 1.06 -0.87 -14.48
C LEU A 180 1.54 0.53 -14.90
N PRO A 181 1.34 0.97 -16.15
CA PRO A 181 1.89 2.22 -16.68
C PRO A 181 1.32 3.48 -16.02
N TYR A 182 0.12 3.40 -15.44
CA TYR A 182 -0.56 4.51 -14.75
C TYR A 182 -0.38 4.47 -13.22
N SER A 183 0.30 3.47 -12.68
CA SER A 183 0.41 3.22 -11.23
C SER A 183 0.92 4.41 -10.42
N LYS A 184 1.89 5.16 -10.97
CA LYS A 184 2.48 6.36 -10.33
C LYS A 184 1.48 7.48 -10.06
N THR A 185 0.37 7.50 -10.81
CA THR A 185 -0.69 8.49 -10.68
C THR A 185 -1.77 8.06 -9.69
N LEU A 186 -1.78 6.78 -9.29
CA LEU A 186 -2.67 6.28 -8.26
C LEU A 186 -2.08 6.62 -6.88
N LEU A 187 -2.91 7.22 -6.03
CA LEU A 187 -2.56 7.44 -4.62
C LEU A 187 -2.60 6.11 -3.88
N LEU A 188 -1.51 5.77 -3.19
CA LEU A 188 -1.43 4.65 -2.24
C LEU A 188 -1.90 5.06 -0.84
#